data_AF-A0A1V0RIG5-F1
#
_entry.id   AF-A0A1V0RIG5-F1
#
_cell.length_a   1.000
_cell.length_b   1.000
_cell.length_c   1.000
_cell.angle_alpha   90.00
_cell.angle_beta   90.00
_cell.angle_gamma   90.00
#
_symmetry.space_group_name_H-M   'P 1'
#
loop_
_entity.id
_entity.type
_entity.pdbx_description
1 polymer ?
#
loop_
_entity_poly.entity_id
_entity_poly.type
_entity_poly.pdbx_seq_one_letter_code
_entity_poly.pdbx_strand_id
1 'polypeptide(L)'
;MSKFQFPESIASRPVYGTLAPRPGKAHLMIADAEGAEALLDLVAQDAGLMAKTHVLYIPKGTGETYVEKLRAAGPAQLYVGPSYAASVPRLRRVLSDAHMGLQVYLAGTEGLMGQAMNEAVTAGIPHSAIQTEHRGSTARRMQCVHCKGITEDVTTDPFVCSHCGLNLFVRDHYSRRLAAFQGVCIDAEDPGNIPPAKEIYS
;
A
#
# COMPACT_ATOMS: atom_id res chain seq x y z
N MET A 1 -16.08 -4.34 8.24
CA MET A 1 -15.31 -3.09 8.46
C MET A 1 -13.94 -3.31 7.87
N SER A 2 -13.48 -2.42 6.98
CA SER A 2 -12.19 -2.54 6.28
C SER A 2 -10.98 -2.09 7.11
N LYS A 3 -11.19 -1.45 8.26
CA LYS A 3 -10.12 -1.00 9.16
C LYS A 3 -9.60 -2.17 9.97
N PHE A 4 -8.28 -2.25 10.08
CA PHE A 4 -7.58 -3.18 10.97
C PHE A 4 -6.64 -2.39 11.88
N GLN A 5 -6.73 -2.62 13.19
CA GLN A 5 -5.77 -2.05 14.13
C GLN A 5 -4.60 -3.01 14.28
N PHE A 6 -3.45 -2.63 13.74
CA PHE A 6 -2.25 -3.44 13.90
C PHE A 6 -1.76 -3.42 15.35
N PRO A 7 -1.35 -4.58 15.90
CA PRO A 7 -0.66 -4.61 17.18
C PRO A 7 0.67 -3.85 17.08
N GLU A 8 1.19 -3.43 18.23
CA GLU A 8 2.54 -2.89 18.32
C GLU A 8 3.53 -3.88 17.69
N SER A 9 4.47 -3.35 16.92
CA SER A 9 5.35 -4.14 16.08
C SER A 9 6.73 -3.49 16.03
N ILE A 10 7.61 -4.06 15.23
CA ILE A 10 8.98 -3.59 15.03
C ILE A 10 9.02 -2.10 14.65
N ALA A 11 10.02 -1.38 15.17
CA ALA A 11 10.18 0.06 14.93
C ALA A 11 10.36 0.43 13.45
N SER A 12 10.77 -0.52 12.60
CA SER A 12 10.94 -0.30 11.16
C SER A 12 9.61 -0.23 10.40
N ARG A 13 8.53 -0.80 10.95
CA ARG A 13 7.21 -0.84 10.33
C ARG A 13 6.52 0.54 10.41
N PRO A 14 5.94 1.05 9.32
CA PRO A 14 5.15 2.28 9.35
C PRO A 14 3.91 2.15 10.23
N VAL A 15 3.52 3.27 10.85
CA VAL A 15 2.24 3.41 11.56
C VAL A 15 1.26 4.13 10.65
N TYR A 16 0.07 3.56 10.49
CA TYR A 16 -0.98 4.12 9.62
C TYR A 16 -1.97 4.94 10.46
N GLY A 17 -2.31 6.14 9.96
CA GLY A 17 -3.26 7.05 10.59
C GLY A 17 -4.61 7.02 9.90
N THR A 18 -5.40 8.07 10.13
CA THR A 18 -6.63 8.36 9.39
C THR A 18 -6.39 9.56 8.49
N LEU A 19 -6.88 9.51 7.25
CA LEU A 19 -6.78 10.62 6.31
C LEU A 19 -7.64 11.79 6.80
N ALA A 20 -7.04 12.99 6.79
CA ALA A 20 -7.71 14.24 7.09
C ALA A 20 -7.52 15.26 5.95
N PRO A 21 -8.53 16.08 5.63
CA PRO A 21 -8.39 17.18 4.67
C PRO A 21 -7.21 18.06 5.02
N ARG A 22 -6.42 18.45 4.01
CA ARG A 22 -5.32 19.42 4.19
C ARG A 22 -5.45 20.50 3.13
N PRO A 23 -5.11 21.76 3.45
CA PRO A 23 -5.03 22.80 2.44
C PRO A 23 -3.93 22.45 1.43
N GLY A 24 -4.25 22.57 0.15
CA GLY A 24 -3.35 22.25 -0.96
C GLY A 24 -3.78 22.93 -2.25
N LYS A 25 -2.83 23.11 -3.17
CA LYS A 25 -3.13 23.60 -4.53
C LYS A 25 -3.58 22.46 -5.44
N ALA A 26 -3.07 21.26 -5.19
CA ALA A 26 -3.41 20.02 -5.88
C ALA A 26 -3.33 18.85 -4.89
N HIS A 27 -4.07 17.79 -5.18
CA HIS A 27 -4.09 16.58 -4.36
C HIS A 27 -3.83 15.35 -5.23
N LEU A 28 -3.01 14.44 -4.74
CA LEU A 28 -2.77 13.13 -5.33
C LEU A 28 -3.24 12.08 -4.34
N MET A 29 -4.23 11.30 -4.74
CA MET A 29 -4.78 10.20 -3.94
C MET A 29 -4.52 8.88 -4.64
N ILE A 30 -3.98 7.91 -3.91
CA ILE A 30 -3.66 6.59 -4.46
C ILE A 30 -4.28 5.55 -3.54
N ALA A 31 -5.13 4.69 -4.09
CA ALA A 31 -5.77 3.64 -3.33
C ALA A 31 -5.95 2.34 -4.09
N ASP A 32 -5.98 1.22 -3.35
CA ASP A 32 -6.47 -0.07 -3.85
C ASP A 32 -7.61 -0.62 -3.01
N ALA A 33 -8.46 -1.43 -3.65
CA ALA A 33 -9.52 -2.19 -2.99
C ALA A 33 -10.35 -1.33 -2.01
N GLU A 34 -10.50 -1.77 -0.75
CA GLU A 34 -11.23 -1.05 0.29
C GLU A 34 -10.58 0.28 0.70
N GLY A 35 -9.36 0.59 0.24
CA GLY A 35 -8.73 1.90 0.37
C GLY A 35 -9.57 3.03 -0.23
N ALA A 36 -10.44 2.73 -1.19
CA ALA A 36 -11.41 3.70 -1.69
C ALA A 36 -12.35 4.24 -0.60
N GLU A 37 -12.65 3.47 0.45
CA GLU A 37 -13.48 3.93 1.55
C GLU A 37 -12.83 5.09 2.31
N ALA A 38 -11.51 5.03 2.54
CA ALA A 38 -10.80 6.13 3.17
C ALA A 38 -10.82 7.41 2.30
N LEU A 39 -10.76 7.26 0.98
CA LEU A 39 -10.92 8.40 0.07
C LEU A 39 -12.34 8.97 0.13
N LEU A 40 -13.36 8.12 0.15
CA LEU A 40 -14.76 8.55 0.26
C LEU A 40 -15.05 9.22 1.62
N ASP A 41 -14.47 8.72 2.71
CA ASP A 41 -14.54 9.33 4.04
C ASP A 41 -13.86 10.72 4.04
N LEU A 42 -12.79 10.90 3.27
CA LEU A 42 -12.12 12.19 3.08
C LEU A 42 -13.00 13.18 2.28
N VAL A 43 -13.69 12.70 1.24
CA VAL A 43 -14.65 13.50 0.46
C VAL A 43 -15.85 13.93 1.31
N ALA A 44 -16.33 13.04 2.18
CA ALA A 44 -17.43 13.36 3.09
C ALA A 44 -17.07 14.49 4.08
N GLN A 45 -15.79 14.63 4.44
CA GLN A 45 -15.30 15.72 5.28
C GLN A 45 -15.11 17.03 4.50
N ASP A 46 -14.60 16.97 3.27
CA ASP A 46 -14.43 18.14 2.40
C ASP A 46 -14.56 17.76 0.92
N ALA A 47 -15.77 17.96 0.38
CA ALA A 47 -16.09 17.68 -1.01
C ALA A 47 -15.33 18.59 -1.99
N GLY A 48 -14.86 19.77 -1.55
CA GLY A 48 -14.15 20.73 -2.38
C GLY A 48 -12.77 20.25 -2.83
N LEU A 49 -12.21 19.23 -2.17
CA LEU A 49 -10.91 18.64 -2.51
C LEU A 49 -10.91 17.97 -3.89
N MET A 50 -12.00 17.27 -4.23
CA MET A 50 -12.06 16.42 -5.42
C MET A 50 -11.84 17.19 -6.72
N ALA A 51 -12.36 18.42 -6.80
CA ALA A 51 -12.16 19.32 -7.93
C ALA A 51 -10.68 19.65 -8.25
N LYS A 52 -9.75 19.39 -7.32
CA LYS A 52 -8.29 19.59 -7.48
C LYS A 52 -7.50 18.28 -7.32
N THR A 53 -8.19 17.14 -7.31
CA THR A 53 -7.61 15.84 -6.99
C THR A 53 -7.40 14.97 -8.22
N HIS A 54 -6.22 14.39 -8.34
CA HIS A 54 -5.94 13.25 -9.21
C HIS A 54 -5.99 11.96 -8.37
N VAL A 55 -6.94 11.07 -8.69
CA VAL A 55 -7.10 9.77 -8.04
C VAL A 55 -6.53 8.67 -8.92
N LEU A 56 -5.61 7.86 -8.39
CA LEU A 56 -5.17 6.60 -8.98
C LEU A 56 -5.76 5.46 -8.15
N TYR A 57 -6.70 4.72 -8.73
CA TYR A 57 -7.42 3.65 -8.06
C TYR A 57 -7.17 2.29 -8.70
N ILE A 58 -6.94 1.26 -7.88
CA ILE A 58 -6.72 -0.13 -8.33
C ILE A 58 -7.76 -1.02 -7.64
N PRO A 59 -8.82 -1.47 -8.34
CA PRO A 59 -9.94 -2.11 -7.67
C PRO A 59 -9.63 -3.47 -7.02
N LYS A 60 -8.65 -4.23 -7.54
CA LYS A 60 -8.37 -5.62 -7.12
C LYS A 60 -9.67 -6.45 -7.06
N GLY A 61 -9.90 -7.18 -5.96
CA GLY A 61 -11.07 -8.04 -5.77
C GLY A 61 -12.40 -7.30 -5.55
N THR A 62 -12.39 -5.97 -5.41
CA THR A 62 -13.62 -5.19 -5.15
C THR A 62 -14.44 -4.88 -6.42
N GLY A 63 -13.91 -5.20 -7.60
CA GLY A 63 -14.59 -4.99 -8.88
C GLY A 63 -15.01 -3.53 -9.08
N GLU A 64 -16.24 -3.30 -9.52
CA GLU A 64 -16.76 -1.95 -9.82
C GLU A 64 -17.33 -1.22 -8.60
N THR A 65 -17.40 -1.88 -7.43
CA THR A 65 -18.08 -1.42 -6.20
C THR A 65 -17.76 0.03 -5.81
N TYR A 66 -16.49 0.42 -5.92
CA TYR A 66 -16.02 1.75 -5.55
C TYR A 66 -15.72 2.65 -6.75
N VAL A 67 -15.62 2.09 -7.97
CA VAL A 67 -15.26 2.87 -9.17
C VAL A 67 -16.29 3.96 -9.44
N GLU A 68 -17.57 3.60 -9.44
CA GLU A 68 -18.65 4.55 -9.72
C GLU A 68 -18.85 5.55 -8.58
N LYS A 69 -18.58 5.15 -7.32
CA LYS A 69 -18.61 6.07 -6.18
C LYS A 69 -17.51 7.13 -6.28
N LEU A 70 -16.29 6.71 -6.64
CA LEU A 70 -15.16 7.63 -6.87
C LEU A 70 -15.40 8.52 -8.08
N ARG A 71 -16.05 8.02 -9.14
CA ARG A 71 -16.46 8.83 -10.29
C ARG A 71 -17.49 9.89 -9.89
N ALA A 72 -18.51 9.49 -9.12
CA ALA A 72 -19.55 10.40 -8.63
C ALA A 72 -19.02 11.46 -7.65
N ALA A 73 -17.92 11.18 -6.95
CA ALA A 73 -17.23 12.16 -6.10
C ALA A 73 -16.59 13.33 -6.88
N GLY A 74 -16.53 13.25 -8.23
CA GLY A 74 -16.08 14.34 -9.09
C GLY A 74 -14.61 14.73 -8.98
N PRO A 75 -13.64 13.78 -8.95
CA PRO A 75 -12.23 14.12 -8.98
C PRO A 75 -11.87 14.83 -10.29
N ALA A 76 -10.91 15.75 -10.24
CA ALA A 76 -10.37 16.41 -11.43
C ALA A 76 -9.87 15.40 -12.47
N GLN A 77 -9.23 14.31 -11.99
CA GLN A 77 -8.83 13.17 -12.81
C GLN A 77 -9.02 11.88 -12.02
N LEU A 78 -9.59 10.86 -12.65
CA LEU A 78 -9.68 9.50 -12.11
C LEU A 78 -9.03 8.53 -13.09
N TYR A 79 -7.99 7.85 -12.63
CA TYR A 79 -7.41 6.71 -13.31
C TYR A 79 -7.77 5.42 -12.57
N VAL A 80 -8.33 4.45 -13.30
CA VAL A 80 -8.59 3.11 -12.79
C VAL A 80 -7.65 2.14 -13.50
N GLY A 81 -6.76 1.51 -12.73
CA GLY A 81 -5.73 0.61 -13.26
C GLY A 81 -5.93 -0.84 -12.83
N PRO A 82 -5.44 -1.82 -13.61
CA PRO A 82 -5.56 -3.24 -13.27
C PRO A 82 -4.58 -3.68 -12.17
N SER A 83 -3.47 -2.95 -11.99
CA SER A 83 -2.44 -3.28 -11.00
C SER A 83 -1.61 -2.05 -10.61
N TYR A 84 -0.87 -2.18 -9.51
CA TYR A 84 0.08 -1.14 -9.09
C TYR A 84 1.14 -0.90 -10.16
N ALA A 85 1.76 -1.96 -10.68
CA ALA A 85 2.79 -1.87 -11.71
C ALA A 85 2.31 -1.10 -12.97
N ALA A 86 1.06 -1.34 -13.40
CA ALA A 86 0.46 -0.61 -14.53
C ALA A 86 0.25 0.89 -14.24
N SER A 87 0.08 1.25 -12.96
CA SER A 87 -0.17 2.62 -12.50
C SER A 87 1.11 3.44 -12.33
N VAL A 88 2.27 2.78 -12.15
CA VAL A 88 3.57 3.43 -11.86
C VAL A 88 3.97 4.50 -12.88
N PRO A 89 3.90 4.28 -14.21
CA PRO A 89 4.29 5.32 -15.17
C PRO A 89 3.47 6.62 -15.02
N ARG A 90 2.16 6.47 -14.76
CA ARG A 90 1.26 7.61 -14.51
C ARG A 90 1.59 8.29 -13.19
N LEU A 91 1.81 7.52 -12.13
CA LEU A 91 2.21 8.04 -10.82
C LEU A 91 3.49 8.90 -10.95
N ARG A 92 4.53 8.37 -11.59
CA ARG A 92 5.78 9.09 -11.83
C ARG A 92 5.58 10.37 -12.63
N ARG A 93 4.72 10.33 -13.66
CA ARG A 93 4.40 11.53 -14.44
C ARG A 93 3.72 12.61 -13.59
N VAL A 94 2.72 12.23 -12.79
CA VAL A 94 2.01 13.16 -11.90
C VAL A 94 2.96 13.78 -10.88
N LEU A 95 3.84 12.98 -10.29
CA LEU A 95 4.84 13.47 -9.34
C LEU A 95 5.86 14.40 -10.00
N SER A 96 6.31 14.09 -11.22
CA SER A 96 7.26 14.92 -11.97
C SER A 96 6.69 16.27 -12.39
N ASP A 97 5.38 16.36 -12.64
CA ASP A 97 4.69 17.61 -13.00
C ASP A 97 4.16 18.37 -11.77
N ALA A 98 4.33 17.81 -10.57
CA ALA A 98 3.80 18.39 -9.36
C ALA A 98 4.54 19.67 -8.98
N HIS A 99 3.77 20.63 -8.45
CA HIS A 99 4.29 21.90 -7.96
C HIS A 99 4.17 21.97 -6.43
N MET A 100 4.85 22.94 -5.83
CA MET A 100 4.73 23.20 -4.39
C MET A 100 3.27 23.40 -3.96
N GLY A 101 2.90 22.70 -2.88
CA GLY A 101 1.53 22.66 -2.37
C GLY A 101 0.72 21.42 -2.79
N LEU A 102 1.36 20.41 -3.41
CA LEU A 102 0.77 19.08 -3.58
C LEU A 102 0.57 18.39 -2.21
N GLN A 103 -0.62 17.87 -1.96
CA GLN A 103 -0.90 16.96 -0.84
C GLN A 103 -1.03 15.53 -1.35
N VAL A 104 -0.38 14.57 -0.69
CA VAL A 104 -0.40 13.15 -1.09
C VAL A 104 -1.08 12.30 -0.02
N TYR A 105 -2.01 11.46 -0.46
CA TYR A 105 -2.78 10.55 0.39
C TYR A 105 -2.70 9.14 -0.19
N LEU A 106 -2.35 8.18 0.65
CA LEU A 106 -2.23 6.78 0.30
C LEU A 106 -3.23 5.99 1.17
N ALA A 107 -4.02 5.12 0.56
CA ALA A 107 -4.94 4.27 1.31
C ALA A 107 -5.04 2.86 0.75
N GLY A 108 -5.35 1.88 1.59
CA GLY A 108 -5.52 0.49 1.16
C GLY A 108 -4.48 -0.44 1.76
N THR A 109 -3.94 -1.38 0.98
CA THR A 109 -3.03 -2.40 1.51
C THR A 109 -1.63 -1.86 1.79
N GLU A 110 -0.92 -2.47 2.75
CA GLU A 110 0.45 -2.06 3.10
C GLU A 110 1.40 -2.11 1.89
N GLY A 111 1.20 -3.08 1.00
CA GLY A 111 1.99 -3.26 -0.22
C GLY A 111 1.84 -2.10 -1.20
N LEU A 112 0.61 -1.62 -1.45
CA LEU A 112 0.39 -0.45 -2.30
C LEU A 112 0.96 0.81 -1.65
N MET A 113 0.61 1.05 -0.38
CA MET A 113 1.00 2.29 0.31
C MET A 113 2.52 2.41 0.42
N GLY A 114 3.23 1.32 0.78
CA GLY A 114 4.68 1.35 0.88
C GLY A 114 5.36 1.64 -0.46
N GLN A 115 4.89 1.04 -1.56
CA GLN A 115 5.47 1.28 -2.88
C GLN A 115 5.19 2.71 -3.37
N ALA A 116 3.95 3.18 -3.23
CA ALA A 116 3.57 4.55 -3.59
C ALA A 116 4.30 5.61 -2.76
N MET A 117 4.51 5.34 -1.46
CA MET A 117 5.33 6.16 -0.57
C MET A 117 6.76 6.30 -1.12
N ASN A 118 7.37 5.19 -1.56
CA ASN A 118 8.72 5.22 -2.09
C ASN A 118 8.84 6.05 -3.39
N GLU A 119 7.86 5.94 -4.29
CA GLU A 119 7.81 6.77 -5.51
C GLU A 119 7.69 8.26 -5.17
N ALA A 120 6.81 8.62 -4.22
CA ALA A 120 6.63 10.00 -3.77
C ALA A 120 7.88 10.57 -3.09
N VAL A 121 8.54 9.79 -2.22
CA VAL A 121 9.78 10.18 -1.55
C VAL A 121 10.93 10.32 -2.55
N THR A 122 11.01 9.43 -3.53
CA THR A 122 12.00 9.51 -4.62
C THR A 122 11.81 10.79 -5.46
N ALA A 123 10.56 11.24 -5.63
CA ALA A 123 10.25 12.52 -6.26
C ALA A 123 10.48 13.75 -5.35
N GLY A 124 11.00 13.57 -4.14
CA GLY A 124 11.36 14.66 -3.23
C GLY A 124 10.28 15.06 -2.22
N ILE A 125 9.17 14.32 -2.14
CA ILE A 125 8.11 14.58 -1.15
C ILE A 125 8.52 13.98 0.19
N PRO A 126 8.63 14.76 1.28
CA PRO A 126 9.00 14.21 2.58
C PRO A 126 7.98 13.16 3.05
N HIS A 127 8.45 12.02 3.58
CA HIS A 127 7.56 10.96 4.07
C HIS A 127 6.56 11.46 5.13
N SER A 128 6.95 12.43 5.96
CA SER A 128 6.10 13.06 6.98
C SER A 128 4.99 13.93 6.40
N ALA A 129 5.11 14.37 5.14
CA ALA A 129 4.10 15.14 4.44
C ALA A 129 3.00 14.26 3.81
N ILE A 130 3.22 12.95 3.74
CA ILE A 130 2.31 11.98 3.11
C ILE A 130 1.41 11.37 4.17
N GLN A 131 0.10 11.37 3.93
CA GLN A 131 -0.86 10.68 4.80
C GLN A 131 -1.09 9.25 4.31
N THR A 132 -1.18 8.31 5.24
CA THR A 132 -1.43 6.89 4.96
C THR A 132 -2.52 6.36 5.86
N GLU A 133 -3.51 5.66 5.28
CA GLU A 133 -4.56 4.96 6.03
C GLU A 133 -4.72 3.53 5.50
N HIS A 134 -4.47 2.54 6.37
CA HIS A 134 -4.65 1.14 5.98
C HIS A 134 -6.14 0.79 5.89
N ARG A 135 -6.51 0.09 4.82
CA ARG A 135 -7.83 -0.50 4.61
C ARG A 135 -7.69 -1.82 3.85
N GLY A 136 -8.57 -2.77 4.16
CA GLY A 136 -8.65 -4.04 3.45
C GLY A 136 -7.63 -5.05 3.94
N SER A 137 -7.04 -5.80 3.02
CA SER A 137 -6.17 -6.94 3.34
C SER A 137 -4.96 -6.56 4.21
N THR A 138 -4.70 -7.38 5.22
CA THR A 138 -3.50 -7.35 6.08
C THR A 138 -2.37 -8.22 5.54
N ALA A 139 -2.56 -8.80 4.35
CA ALA A 139 -1.55 -9.60 3.69
C ALA A 139 -0.31 -8.77 3.38
N ARG A 140 0.86 -9.39 3.55
CA ARG A 140 2.14 -8.72 3.50
C ARG A 140 2.87 -8.98 2.20
N ARG A 141 3.61 -7.97 1.76
CA ARG A 141 4.60 -8.08 0.69
C ARG A 141 5.92 -8.57 1.28
N MET A 142 6.43 -9.70 0.78
CA MET A 142 7.58 -10.40 1.36
C MET A 142 8.75 -10.50 0.38
N GLN A 143 9.92 -10.03 0.76
CA GLN A 143 11.16 -10.25 0.04
C GLN A 143 11.90 -11.48 0.57
N CYS A 144 12.19 -12.42 -0.32
CA CYS A 144 13.10 -13.52 -0.04
C CYS A 144 14.55 -13.01 0.09
N VAL A 145 15.20 -13.24 1.23
CA VAL A 145 16.61 -12.85 1.41
C VAL A 145 17.55 -13.68 0.51
N HIS A 146 17.17 -14.90 0.13
CA HIS A 146 17.94 -15.76 -0.76
C HIS A 146 17.95 -15.24 -2.21
N CYS A 147 16.80 -15.25 -2.89
CA CYS A 147 16.73 -14.91 -4.32
C CYS A 147 16.35 -13.44 -4.62
N LYS A 148 16.06 -12.64 -3.58
CA LYS A 148 15.54 -11.26 -3.67
C LYS A 148 14.17 -11.11 -4.35
N GLY A 149 13.55 -12.21 -4.76
CA GLY A 149 12.18 -12.27 -5.28
C GLY A 149 11.16 -11.81 -4.25
N ILE A 150 10.07 -11.23 -4.75
CA ILE A 150 8.96 -10.74 -3.93
C ILE A 150 7.76 -11.68 -4.06
N THR A 151 7.30 -12.23 -2.95
CA THR A 151 5.99 -12.87 -2.84
C THR A 151 4.99 -11.83 -2.34
N GLU A 152 3.96 -11.54 -3.14
CA GLU A 152 2.86 -10.62 -2.76
C GLU A 152 1.81 -11.38 -1.94
N ASP A 153 0.97 -10.62 -1.23
CA ASP A 153 -0.24 -11.11 -0.57
C ASP A 153 -0.05 -12.32 0.38
N VAL A 154 1.08 -12.35 1.12
CA VAL A 154 1.37 -13.41 2.09
C VAL A 154 0.59 -13.20 3.38
N THR A 155 -0.24 -14.17 3.76
CA THR A 155 -1.05 -14.15 4.99
C THR A 155 -0.55 -15.10 6.07
N THR A 156 0.37 -16.01 5.75
CA THR A 156 0.84 -17.06 6.66
C THR A 156 2.34 -17.01 6.92
N ASP A 157 2.75 -17.58 8.05
CA ASP A 157 4.13 -17.79 8.44
C ASP A 157 4.29 -19.20 9.06
N PRO A 158 5.20 -20.06 8.55
CA PRO A 158 6.01 -19.89 7.33
C PRO A 158 5.19 -19.83 6.03
N PHE A 159 5.84 -19.40 4.95
CA PHE A 159 5.30 -19.36 3.58
C PHE A 159 6.33 -19.83 2.55
N VAL A 160 5.86 -20.28 1.38
CA VAL A 160 6.76 -20.68 0.28
C VAL A 160 7.07 -19.49 -0.62
N CYS A 161 8.35 -19.26 -0.91
CA CYS A 161 8.74 -18.25 -1.89
C CYS A 161 8.25 -18.62 -3.29
N SER A 162 7.48 -17.72 -3.93
CA SER A 162 6.96 -17.96 -5.29
C SER A 162 8.03 -17.96 -6.38
N HIS A 163 9.28 -17.60 -6.05
CA HIS A 163 10.39 -17.50 -7.01
C HIS A 163 11.37 -18.66 -6.92
N CYS A 164 11.82 -19.01 -5.71
CA CYS A 164 12.82 -20.07 -5.50
C CYS A 164 12.31 -21.32 -4.78
N GLY A 165 11.04 -21.33 -4.34
CA GLY A 165 10.43 -22.51 -3.71
C GLY A 165 10.88 -22.81 -2.27
N LEU A 166 11.77 -22.01 -1.68
CA LEU A 166 12.18 -22.18 -0.29
C LEU A 166 11.05 -21.82 0.70
N ASN A 167 11.00 -22.54 1.82
CA ASN A 167 10.14 -22.22 2.95
C ASN A 167 10.76 -21.07 3.75
N LEU A 168 10.03 -19.97 3.88
CA LEU A 168 10.50 -18.76 4.51
C LEU A 168 9.74 -18.47 5.80
N PHE A 169 10.49 -18.14 6.83
CA PHE A 169 10.01 -17.50 8.05
C PHE A 169 10.02 -15.98 7.87
N VAL A 170 8.98 -15.30 8.36
CA VAL A 170 8.88 -13.84 8.34
C VAL A 170 9.71 -13.24 9.47
N ARG A 171 10.81 -12.56 9.12
CA ARG A 171 11.59 -11.82 10.10
C ARG A 171 10.93 -10.52 10.52
N ASP A 172 11.27 -10.10 11.73
CA ASP A 172 11.01 -8.80 12.34
C ASP A 172 11.80 -7.66 11.67
N HIS A 173 11.68 -7.53 10.35
CA HIS A 173 12.31 -6.47 9.58
C HIS A 173 11.43 -6.00 8.42
N TYR A 174 11.12 -4.70 8.40
CA TYR A 174 10.47 -4.03 7.28
C TYR A 174 11.45 -3.09 6.57
N SER A 175 11.63 -3.29 5.26
CA SER A 175 12.44 -2.41 4.43
C SER A 175 11.56 -1.33 3.81
N ARG A 176 11.68 -0.09 4.29
CA ARG A 176 10.96 1.07 3.71
C ARG A 176 11.30 1.29 2.23
N ARG A 177 12.57 1.09 1.85
CA ARG A 177 13.04 1.22 0.46
C ARG A 177 12.40 0.20 -0.47
N LEU A 178 12.14 -1.01 0.02
CA LEU A 178 11.56 -2.07 -0.80
C LEU A 178 10.06 -2.21 -0.61
N ALA A 179 9.49 -1.48 0.35
CA ALA A 179 8.10 -1.62 0.77
C ALA A 179 7.72 -3.08 1.09
N ALA A 180 8.64 -3.83 1.71
CA ALA A 180 8.48 -5.27 1.93
C ALA A 180 9.10 -5.72 3.26
N PHE A 181 8.47 -6.71 3.88
CA PHE A 181 9.05 -7.50 4.96
C PHE A 181 10.09 -8.47 4.41
N GLN A 182 11.00 -8.96 5.25
CA GLN A 182 12.01 -9.94 4.82
C GLN A 182 11.67 -11.35 5.29
N GLY A 183 11.71 -12.30 4.36
CA GLY A 183 11.63 -13.74 4.61
C GLY A 183 13.00 -14.40 4.52
N VAL A 184 13.32 -15.28 5.48
CA VAL A 184 14.55 -16.08 5.51
C VAL A 184 14.21 -17.56 5.53
N CYS A 185 15.10 -18.39 4.98
CA CYS A 185 14.91 -19.85 4.98
C CYS A 185 14.70 -20.36 6.42
N ILE A 186 13.58 -21.03 6.68
CA ILE A 186 13.20 -21.49 8.02
C ILE A 186 13.94 -22.76 8.43
N ASP A 187 14.20 -23.64 7.47
CA ASP A 187 14.81 -24.97 7.65
C ASP A 187 16.28 -24.99 7.18
N ALA A 188 16.97 -23.84 7.28
CA ALA A 188 18.37 -23.73 6.86
C ALA A 188 19.33 -24.60 7.68
N GLU A 189 19.01 -24.81 8.97
CA GLU A 189 19.82 -25.62 9.89
C GLU A 189 19.43 -27.10 9.90
N ASP A 190 18.13 -27.41 9.71
CA ASP A 190 17.58 -28.77 9.68
C ASP A 190 16.59 -28.93 8.50
N PRO A 191 17.09 -29.24 7.29
CA PRO A 191 16.28 -29.26 6.07
C PRO A 191 15.07 -30.19 6.16
N GLY A 192 13.89 -29.67 5.83
CA GLY A 192 12.62 -30.42 5.87
C GLY A 192 11.87 -30.33 7.20
N ASN A 193 12.49 -29.78 8.25
CA ASN A 193 11.83 -29.50 9.52
C ASN A 193 11.08 -28.15 9.46
N ILE A 194 9.89 -28.17 8.86
CA ILE A 194 9.08 -26.98 8.63
C ILE A 194 7.89 -26.99 9.61
N PRO A 195 7.76 -26.01 10.52
CA PRO A 195 6.60 -25.90 11.40
C PRO A 195 5.33 -25.61 10.59
N PRO A 196 4.15 -25.97 11.13
CA PRO A 196 2.89 -25.71 10.45
C PRO A 196 2.66 -24.21 10.25
N ALA A 197 2.21 -23.84 9.06
CA ALA A 197 1.88 -22.46 8.71
C ALA A 197 0.73 -21.93 9.59
N LYS A 198 0.90 -20.73 10.11
CA LYS A 198 -0.08 -20.00 10.91
C LYS A 198 -0.42 -18.68 10.23
N GLU A 199 -1.64 -18.19 10.39
CA GLU A 199 -1.99 -16.85 9.95
C GLU A 199 -1.17 -15.81 10.74
N ILE A 200 -0.65 -14.81 10.02
CA ILE A 200 0.13 -13.71 10.61
C ILE A 200 -0.76 -12.83 11.50
N TYR A 201 -2.02 -12.67 11.10
CA TYR A 201 -3.04 -11.96 11.84
C TYR A 201 -4.29 -12.84 11.89
N SER A 202 -4.59 -13.36 13.08
CA SER A 202 -5.78 -14.15 13.41
C SER A 202 -6.56 -13.48 14.53
#